data_AF-A0A8S2FQD3-F1
#
_entry.id   AF-A0A8S2FQD3-F1
#
_cell.length_a   1.000
_cell.length_b   1.000
_cell.length_c   1.000
_cell.angle_alpha   90.00
_cell.angle_beta   90.00
_cell.angle_gamma   90.00
#
_symmetry.space_group_name_H-M   'P 1'
#
loop_
_entity.id
_entity.type
_entity.pdbx_description
1 polymer ?
#
loop_
_entity_poly.entity_id
_entity_poly.type
_entity_poly.pdbx_seq_one_letter_code
_entity_poly.pdbx_strand_id
1 'polypeptide(L)' 'HRLSTIRNADIIGVMFRGKLVEIGTHSELIKKNGIYSELMRIQQAGFDII' A
#
# COMPACT_ATOMS: atom_id res chain seq x y z
N HIS A 1 9.01 -19.46 24.65
CA HIS A 1 8.30 -18.20 24.32
C HIS A 1 9.07 -17.39 23.29
N ARG A 2 8.99 -17.78 22.01
CA ARG A 2 9.39 -16.89 20.92
C ARG A 2 8.25 -15.90 20.76
N LEU A 3 8.49 -14.69 21.25
CA LEU A 3 7.62 -13.53 21.11
C LEU A 3 7.39 -13.29 19.61
N SER A 4 6.28 -13.79 19.07
CA SER A 4 5.76 -13.56 17.72
C SER A 4 5.20 -12.14 17.59
N THR A 5 5.93 -11.15 18.09
CA THR A 5 5.38 -9.84 18.49
C THR A 5 5.20 -8.84 17.35
N ILE A 6 5.63 -9.15 16.12
CA ILE A 6 5.49 -8.19 15.01
C ILE A 6 5.07 -8.94 13.75
N ARG A 7 4.03 -9.76 13.86
CA ARG A 7 3.52 -10.53 12.71
C ARG A 7 2.49 -9.76 11.87
N ASN A 8 2.15 -8.51 12.20
CA ASN A 8 0.92 -7.88 11.69
C ASN A 8 0.97 -6.34 11.55
N ALA A 9 2.13 -5.74 11.30
CA ALA A 9 2.24 -4.29 11.12
C ALA A 9 2.74 -3.92 9.72
N ASP A 10 2.08 -4.43 8.68
CA ASP A 10 2.27 -4.03 7.27
C ASP A 10 1.17 -3.04 6.85
N ILE A 11 1.03 -1.94 7.60
CA ILE A 11 0.05 -0.91 7.31
C ILE A 11 0.70 0.16 6.43
N ILE A 12 0.12 0.38 5.26
CA ILE A 12 0.52 1.38 4.29
C ILE A 12 -0.40 2.60 4.45
N GLY A 13 0.21 3.77 4.63
CA GLY A 13 -0.49 5.07 4.64
C GLY A 13 -0.21 5.83 3.34
N VAL A 14 -1.25 6.10 2.55
CA VAL A 14 -1.16 6.95 1.37
C VAL A 14 -1.43 8.39 1.77
N MET A 15 -0.47 9.26 1.48
CA MET A 15 -0.55 10.69 1.73
C MET A 15 -0.73 11.44 0.41
N PHE A 16 -1.72 12.32 0.34
CA PHE A 16 -1.94 13.20 -0.80
C PHE A 16 -2.15 14.64 -0.33
N ARG A 17 -1.37 15.58 -0.89
CA ARG A 17 -1.39 17.01 -0.50
C ARG A 17 -1.28 17.25 1.01
N GLY A 18 -0.42 16.47 1.68
CA GLY A 18 -0.20 16.58 3.13
C GLY A 18 -1.32 16.00 4.00
N LYS A 19 -2.30 15.32 3.42
CA LYS A 19 -3.37 14.63 4.15
C LYS A 19 -3.26 13.12 3.96
N LEU A 20 -3.53 12.35 5.01
CA LEU A 20 -3.66 10.90 4.94
C LEU A 20 -4.98 10.58 4.23
N VAL A 21 -4.89 10.08 3.00
CA VAL A 21 -6.06 9.77 2.17
C VAL A 21 -6.48 8.31 2.30
N GLU A 22 -5.54 7.39 2.49
CA GLU A 22 -5.84 5.98 2.71
C GLU A 22 -4.88 5.35 3.71
N ILE A 23 -5.37 4.43 4.52
CA ILE A 23 -4.57 3.61 5.42
C ILE A 23 -5.13 2.19 5.44
N GLY A 24 -4.24 1.20 5.45
CA GLY A 24 -4.61 -0.20 5.53
C GLY A 24 -3.47 -1.09 5.09
N THR A 25 -3.70 -2.39 5.09
CA THR A 25 -2.73 -3.35 4.55
C THR A 25 -2.70 -3.31 3.03
N HIS A 26 -1.62 -3.82 2.44
CA HIS A 26 -1.49 -3.93 0.98
C HIS A 26 -2.72 -4.59 0.32
N SER A 27 -3.19 -5.70 0.87
CA SER A 27 -4.37 -6.41 0.37
C SER A 27 -5.65 -5.59 0.47
N GLU A 28 -5.84 -4.84 1.56
CA GLU A 28 -6.99 -3.95 1.74
C GLU A 28 -6.97 -2.78 0.76
N LEU A 29 -5.81 -2.15 0.56
CA LEU A 29 -5.67 -1.01 -0.33
C LEU A 29 -5.79 -1.40 -1.81
N ILE A 30 -5.29 -2.58 -2.20
CA ILE A 30 -5.54 -3.14 -3.54
C ILE A 30 -7.02 -3.41 -3.73
N LYS A 31 -7.69 -4.04 -2.75
CA LYS A 31 -9.11 -4.38 -2.84
C LYS A 31 -10.01 -3.13 -2.86
N LYS A 32 -9.61 -2.05 -2.19
CA LYS A 32 -10.31 -0.76 -2.23
C LYS A 32 -10.27 -0.10 -3.61
N ASN A 33 -9.37 -0.53 -4.50
CA ASN A 33 -9.23 -0.01 -5.86
C ASN A 33 -9.10 1.53 -5.90
N GLY A 34 -8.49 2.10 -4.85
CA GLY A 34 -8.33 3.54 -4.65
C GLY A 34 -7.02 4.07 -5.23
N ILE A 35 -6.58 5.22 -4.71
CA ILE A 35 -5.36 5.94 -5.14
C ILE A 35 -4.13 5.03 -5.04
N TYR A 36 -4.05 4.24 -3.96
CA TYR A 36 -2.96 3.26 -3.81
C TYR A 36 -2.86 2.30 -5.01
N SER A 37 -4.00 1.74 -5.45
CA SER A 37 -4.05 0.73 -6.51
C SER A 37 -3.69 1.31 -7.89
N GLU A 38 -4.01 2.59 -8.12
CA GLU A 38 -3.71 3.30 -9.35
C GLU A 38 -2.23 3.67 -9.42
N LEU A 39 -1.67 4.18 -8.30
CA LEU A 39 -0.23 4.41 -8.18
C LEU A 39 0.59 3.13 -8.38
N MET A 40 0.13 2.00 -7.81
CA MET A 40 0.76 0.70 -8.02
C MET A 40 0.70 0.23 -9.47
N ARG A 41 -0.44 0.41 -10.16
CA ARG A 41 -0.56 0.09 -11.60
C ARG A 41 0.37 0.92 -12.46
N ILE A 42 0.50 2.22 -12.19
CA ILE A 42 1.43 3.11 -12.90
C ILE A 42 2.88 2.68 -12.65
N GLN A 43 3.23 2.35 -11.40
CA GLN A 43 4.57 1.87 -11.05
C GLN A 43 4.91 0.53 -11.71
N GLN A 44 3.96 -0.39 -11.80
CA GLN A 44 4.14 -1.65 -12.54
C GLN A 44 4.27 -1.44 -14.05
N ALA A 45 3.46 -0.57 -14.65
CA ALA A 45 3.53 -0.28 -16.07
C ALA A 45 4.83 0.44 -16.49
N GLY A 46 5.45 1.20 -15.58
CA GLY A 46 6.75 1.83 -15.80
C GLY A 46 7.95 0.88 -15.70
N PHE A 47 7.75 -0.36 -15.23
CA PHE A 47 8.84 -1.33 -15.03
C PHE A 47 9.06 -2.29 -16.22
N ASP A 48 8.24 -2.20 -17.27
CA ASP A 48 8.27 -3.09 -18.45
C ASP A 48 9.09 -2.52 -19.63
N ILE A 49 9.86 -1.45 -19.43
CA ILE A 49 10.67 -0.78 -20.49
C ILE A 49 12.18 -0.93 -20.24
N ILE A 50 12.65 -2.10 -19.78
CA ILE A 50 14.09 -2.42 -19.73
C ILE A 50 14.35 -3.77 -20.37
#